data_AF-A0A968NZV2-F1
#
_entry.id   AF-A0A968NZV2-F1
#
_cell.length_a   1.000
_cell.length_b   1.000
_cell.length_c   1.000
_cell.angle_alpha   90.00
_cell.angle_beta   90.00
_cell.angle_gamma   90.00
#
_symmetry.space_group_name_H-M   'P 1'
#
loop_
_entity.id
_entity.type
_entity.pdbx_description
1 polymer ?
#
loop_
_entity_poly.entity_id
_entity_poly.type
_entity_poly.pdbx_seq_one_letter_code
_entity_poly.pdbx_strand_id
1 'polypeptide(L)'
;MLFTLLLTLGLIGSVAYWSMNAFRLDVQLQRWLVQPENSEESFAGAIDRDIPFGTWQYGGSTAFAAIRDVVDRQIQQDIPNFQLAYTQDPIRPPSSGVGIQMLIEGRLAFAQASRPLTEEEINSAMQRGLQIRQIPVAYDAIVVVVHPSLQLSGLTIPQLVGIYT
;
A
#
# COMPACT_ATOMS: atom_id res chain seq x y z
N MET A 1 50.51 -26.29 -12.23
CA MET A 1 50.34 -25.40 -11.05
C MET A 1 49.50 -24.16 -11.34
N LEU A 2 49.60 -23.52 -12.52
CA LEU A 2 48.79 -22.34 -12.86
C LEU A 2 47.27 -22.64 -13.01
N PHE A 3 46.92 -23.80 -13.57
CA PHE A 3 45.53 -24.17 -13.83
C PHE A 3 44.72 -24.43 -12.55
N THR A 4 45.35 -25.05 -11.55
CA THR A 4 44.72 -25.29 -10.24
C THR A 4 44.49 -24.00 -9.46
N LEU A 5 45.37 -23.00 -9.61
CA LEU A 5 45.23 -21.68 -8.98
C LEU A 5 44.00 -20.92 -9.51
N LEU A 6 43.77 -20.96 -10.82
CA LEU A 6 42.64 -20.30 -11.47
C LEU A 6 41.30 -20.91 -11.07
N LEU A 7 41.22 -22.25 -10.95
CA LEU A 7 40.04 -22.95 -10.48
C LEU A 7 39.69 -22.57 -9.02
N THR A 8 40.70 -22.50 -8.14
CA THR A 8 40.46 -22.11 -6.74
C THR A 8 39.99 -20.66 -6.61
N LEU A 9 40.56 -19.73 -7.38
CA LEU A 9 40.15 -18.32 -7.37
C LEU A 9 38.73 -18.14 -7.92
N GLY A 10 38.36 -18.87 -8.97
CA GLY A 10 37.00 -18.84 -9.54
C GLY A 10 35.93 -19.36 -8.57
N LEU A 11 36.24 -20.42 -7.81
CA LEU A 11 35.34 -20.99 -6.81
C LEU A 11 35.13 -20.03 -5.62
N ILE A 12 36.21 -19.43 -5.12
CA ILE A 12 36.15 -18.43 -4.03
C ILE A 12 35.36 -17.19 -4.48
N GLY A 13 35.60 -16.68 -5.69
CA GLY A 13 34.87 -15.54 -6.24
C GLY A 13 33.37 -15.80 -6.40
N SER A 14 32.99 -17.01 -6.83
CA SER A 14 31.59 -17.40 -7.00
C SER A 14 30.86 -17.53 -5.65
N VAL A 15 31.52 -18.09 -4.64
CA VAL A 15 30.98 -18.19 -3.27
C VAL A 15 30.85 -16.80 -2.63
N ALA A 16 31.84 -15.94 -2.80
CA ALA A 16 31.78 -14.56 -2.33
C ALA A 16 30.66 -13.76 -3.01
N TYR A 17 30.53 -13.87 -4.33
CA TYR A 17 29.46 -13.23 -5.09
C TYR A 17 28.07 -13.72 -4.66
N TRP A 18 27.89 -15.04 -4.54
CA TRP A 18 26.62 -15.63 -4.09
C TRP A 18 26.27 -15.19 -2.65
N SER A 19 27.25 -15.18 -1.74
CA SER A 19 27.09 -14.73 -0.35
C SER A 19 26.71 -13.25 -0.28
N MET A 20 27.39 -12.39 -1.06
CA MET A 20 27.06 -10.96 -1.13
C MET A 20 25.67 -10.72 -1.73
N ASN A 21 25.24 -11.52 -2.71
CA ASN A 21 23.93 -11.36 -3.34
C ASN A 21 22.80 -11.91 -2.46
N ALA A 22 23.03 -13.01 -1.74
CA ALA A 22 22.11 -13.54 -0.72
C ALA A 22 21.94 -12.54 0.43
N PHE A 23 23.03 -11.93 0.90
CA PHE A 23 22.98 -10.87 1.92
C PHE A 23 22.22 -9.62 1.44
N ARG A 24 22.39 -9.22 0.16
CA ARG A 24 21.60 -8.11 -0.42
C ARG A 24 20.10 -8.41 -0.49
N LEU A 25 19.72 -9.64 -0.83
CA LEU A 25 18.33 -10.09 -0.82
C LEU A 25 17.73 -10.08 0.59
N ASP A 26 18.50 -10.53 1.58
CA ASP A 26 18.10 -10.52 2.99
C ASP A 26 17.87 -9.08 3.50
N VAL A 27 18.81 -8.17 3.22
CA VAL A 27 18.69 -6.73 3.54
C VAL A 27 17.48 -6.10 2.83
N GLN A 28 17.15 -6.54 1.62
CA GLN A 28 16.00 -6.02 0.88
C GLN A 28 14.67 -6.53 1.45
N LEU A 29 14.60 -7.80 1.87
CA LEU A 29 13.41 -8.38 2.54
C LEU A 29 13.18 -7.76 3.93
N GLN A 30 14.24 -7.52 4.69
CA GLN A 30 14.15 -6.84 6.00
C GLN A 30 13.64 -5.39 5.88
N ARG A 31 13.84 -4.74 4.73
CA ARG A 31 13.31 -3.39 4.45
C ARG A 31 11.80 -3.37 4.21
N TRP A 32 11.19 -4.49 3.83
CA TRP A 32 9.73 -4.63 3.63
C TRP A 32 9.00 -5.11 4.89
N LEU A 33 9.73 -5.66 5.85
CA LEU A 33 9.21 -5.88 7.19
C LEU A 33 9.23 -4.54 7.91
N VAL A 34 8.13 -3.80 7.80
CA VAL A 34 7.83 -2.71 8.74
C VAL A 34 7.97 -3.29 10.13
N GLN A 35 9.01 -2.90 10.86
CA GLN A 35 9.04 -3.14 12.29
C GLN A 35 7.84 -2.37 12.84
N PRO A 36 6.92 -3.02 13.58
CA PRO A 36 5.93 -2.27 14.32
C PRO A 36 6.72 -1.35 15.23
N GLU A 37 6.68 -0.05 14.94
CA GLU A 37 7.19 0.94 15.85
C GLU A 37 6.40 0.74 17.14
N ASN A 38 7.09 0.30 18.20
CA ASN A 38 6.54 0.19 19.54
C ASN A 38 6.34 1.61 20.11
N SER A 39 5.58 2.44 19.40
CA SER A 39 5.03 3.65 19.97
C SER A 39 3.70 3.26 20.60
N GLU A 40 3.73 3.08 21.91
CA GLU A 40 2.57 3.38 22.76
C GLU A 40 2.20 4.88 22.69
N GLU A 41 2.39 5.54 21.55
CA GLU A 41 1.66 6.76 21.26
C GLU A 41 0.22 6.31 21.02
N SER A 42 -0.56 6.29 22.11
CA SER A 42 -2.01 6.29 21.97
C SER A 42 -2.38 7.32 20.91
N PHE A 43 -3.47 7.11 20.18
CA PHE A 43 -3.98 8.11 19.23
C PHE A 43 -3.99 9.54 19.81
N ALA A 44 -4.12 9.67 21.14
CA ALA A 44 -4.00 10.91 21.90
C ALA A 44 -2.65 11.65 21.80
N GLY A 45 -1.53 10.94 21.63
CA GLY A 45 -0.20 11.56 21.43
C GLY A 45 -0.06 12.26 20.08
N ALA A 46 -0.82 11.81 19.06
CA ALA A 46 -0.89 12.48 17.76
C ALA A 46 -1.77 13.75 17.78
N ILE A 47 -2.52 13.99 18.88
CA ILE A 47 -3.45 15.13 19.08
C ILE A 47 -2.71 16.40 19.53
N ASP A 48 -1.39 16.35 19.80
CA ASP A 48 -0.57 17.56 20.04
C ASP A 48 -0.32 18.37 18.75
N ARG A 49 -1.12 18.12 17.70
CA ARG A 49 -1.13 18.85 16.43
C ARG A 49 -2.37 19.73 16.37
N ASP A 50 -2.21 20.87 15.70
CA ASP A 50 -3.32 21.77 15.34
C ASP A 50 -4.24 21.06 14.33
N ILE A 51 -5.12 20.19 14.83
CA ILE A 51 -6.05 19.42 14.02
C ILE A 51 -7.15 20.36 13.55
N PRO A 52 -7.37 20.48 12.23
CA PRO A 52 -8.29 21.47 11.73
C PRO A 52 -9.74 21.09 12.04
N PHE A 53 -10.51 22.11 12.44
CA PHE A 53 -11.95 21.98 12.66
C PHE A 53 -12.71 21.88 11.34
N GLY A 54 -13.66 20.96 11.26
CA GLY A 54 -14.68 20.94 10.21
C GLY A 54 -14.95 19.55 9.64
N THR A 55 -15.63 19.55 8.48
CA THR A 55 -15.99 18.34 7.74
C THR A 55 -15.09 18.17 6.52
N TRP A 56 -14.43 17.03 6.44
CA TRP A 56 -13.45 16.69 5.42
C TRP A 56 -14.02 15.62 4.50
N GLN A 57 -14.24 15.99 3.24
CA GLN A 57 -14.77 15.08 2.22
C GLN A 57 -13.67 14.14 1.74
N TYR A 58 -13.94 12.84 1.71
CA TYR A 58 -13.01 11.83 1.24
C TYR A 58 -13.72 10.73 0.44
N GLY A 59 -12.97 9.94 -0.32
CA GLY A 59 -13.55 8.87 -1.14
C GLY A 59 -12.48 7.97 -1.75
N GLY A 60 -12.88 7.08 -2.65
CA GLY A 60 -11.96 6.26 -3.44
C GLY A 60 -12.10 4.75 -3.23
N SER A 61 -11.00 4.09 -2.88
CA SER A 61 -10.84 2.64 -2.91
C SER A 61 -11.95 1.87 -2.17
N THR A 62 -12.42 0.80 -2.81
CA THR A 62 -13.39 -0.14 -2.23
C THR A 62 -12.74 -1.10 -1.24
N ALA A 63 -11.42 -1.29 -1.28
CA ALA A 63 -10.69 -2.13 -0.31
C ALA A 63 -10.87 -1.62 1.12
N PHE A 64 -11.01 -0.30 1.30
CA PHE A 64 -11.22 0.33 2.60
C PHE A 64 -12.66 0.24 3.09
N ALA A 65 -13.63 -0.16 2.25
CA ALA A 65 -15.05 -0.07 2.56
C ALA A 65 -15.46 -0.95 3.75
N ALA A 66 -14.84 -2.13 3.91
CA ALA A 66 -15.17 -3.07 4.98
C ALA A 66 -14.78 -2.56 6.38
N ILE A 67 -13.76 -1.70 6.47
CA ILE A 67 -13.25 -1.16 7.74
C ILE A 67 -13.68 0.30 7.97
N ARG A 68 -14.25 0.96 6.95
CA ARG A 68 -14.62 2.38 6.96
C ARG A 68 -15.39 2.76 8.21
N ASP A 69 -16.50 2.08 8.48
CA ASP A 69 -17.39 2.45 9.58
C ASP A 69 -16.71 2.36 10.95
N VAL A 70 -15.77 1.43 11.12
CA VAL A 70 -15.02 1.28 12.37
C VAL A 70 -13.98 2.38 12.48
N VAL A 71 -13.23 2.65 11.41
CA VAL A 71 -12.18 3.68 11.37
C VAL A 71 -12.78 5.08 11.55
N ASP A 72 -13.79 5.43 10.77
CA ASP A 72 -14.42 6.76 10.82
C ASP A 72 -15.05 7.01 12.20
N ARG A 73 -15.70 5.99 12.78
CA ARG A 73 -16.28 6.10 14.11
C ARG A 73 -15.21 6.31 15.18
N GLN A 74 -14.09 5.60 15.11
CA GLN A 74 -13.00 5.76 16.06
C GLN A 74 -12.37 7.15 15.97
N ILE A 75 -12.10 7.63 14.75
CA ILE A 75 -11.60 9.00 14.52
C ILE A 75 -12.57 10.03 15.09
N GLN A 76 -13.88 9.86 14.86
CA GLN A 76 -14.91 10.78 15.35
C GLN A 76 -15.05 10.77 16.88
N GLN A 77 -14.80 9.62 17.53
CA GLN A 77 -14.82 9.49 18.98
C GLN A 77 -13.62 10.19 19.62
N ASP A 78 -12.43 10.00 19.05
CA ASP A 78 -11.18 10.53 19.59
C ASP A 78 -10.96 12.00 19.22
N ILE A 79 -11.48 12.44 18.08
CA ILE A 79 -11.25 13.76 17.49
C ILE A 79 -12.59 14.35 16.99
N PRO A 80 -13.50 14.75 17.90
CA PRO A 80 -14.87 15.12 17.53
C PRO A 80 -14.99 16.33 16.61
N ASN A 81 -13.97 17.20 16.60
CA ASN A 81 -13.89 18.40 15.77
C ASN A 81 -13.42 18.13 14.34
N PHE A 82 -12.95 16.91 14.04
CA PHE A 82 -12.50 16.47 12.73
C PHE A 82 -13.47 15.44 12.16
N GLN A 83 -14.46 15.91 11.41
CA GLN A 83 -15.52 15.06 10.88
C GLN A 83 -15.13 14.56 9.49
N LEU A 84 -15.26 13.25 9.26
CA LEU A 84 -15.06 12.65 7.95
C LEU A 84 -16.40 12.48 7.23
N ALA A 85 -16.47 12.88 5.97
CA ALA A 85 -17.63 12.68 5.11
C ALA A 85 -17.23 11.87 3.88
N TYR A 86 -17.70 10.63 3.81
CA TYR A 86 -17.48 9.80 2.64
C TYR A 86 -18.35 10.31 1.47
N THR A 87 -17.71 10.65 0.36
CA THR A 87 -18.31 11.23 -0.84
C THR A 87 -18.12 10.30 -2.03
N GLN A 88 -19.22 9.99 -2.72
CA GLN A 88 -19.21 9.21 -3.95
C GLN A 88 -19.33 10.10 -5.19
N ASP A 89 -18.80 9.62 -6.31
CA ASP A 89 -19.12 10.22 -7.61
C ASP A 89 -20.59 9.93 -7.94
N PRO A 90 -21.36 10.90 -8.46
CA PRO A 90 -22.80 10.71 -8.72
C PRO A 90 -23.07 9.75 -9.89
N ILE A 91 -22.07 9.47 -10.73
CA ILE A 91 -22.23 8.68 -11.95
C ILE A 91 -21.39 7.41 -11.89
N ARG A 92 -20.14 7.52 -11.40
CA ARG A 92 -19.16 6.44 -11.46
C ARG A 92 -19.12 5.65 -10.16
N PRO A 93 -19.00 4.31 -10.22
CA PRO A 93 -18.86 3.52 -9.01
C PRO A 93 -17.55 3.85 -8.27
N PRO A 94 -17.52 3.70 -6.93
CA PRO A 94 -16.31 3.92 -6.15
C PRO A 94 -15.15 3.04 -6.63
N SER A 95 -13.97 3.63 -6.76
CA SER A 95 -12.72 2.95 -7.07
C SER A 95 -11.53 3.84 -6.71
N SER A 96 -10.33 3.27 -6.64
CA SER A 96 -9.10 4.06 -6.44
C SER A 96 -8.96 5.14 -7.52
N GLY A 97 -9.16 4.80 -8.80
CA GLY A 97 -9.06 5.76 -9.90
C GLY A 97 -10.11 6.88 -9.84
N VAL A 98 -11.37 6.54 -9.54
CA VAL A 98 -12.43 7.56 -9.39
C VAL A 98 -12.13 8.49 -8.21
N GLY A 99 -11.67 7.95 -7.07
CA GLY A 99 -11.28 8.77 -5.91
C GLY A 99 -10.10 9.70 -6.22
N ILE A 100 -9.05 9.19 -6.85
CA ILE A 100 -7.89 9.99 -7.28
C ILE A 100 -8.33 11.10 -8.22
N GLN A 101 -9.19 10.80 -9.19
CA GLN A 101 -9.70 11.81 -10.10
C GLN A 101 -10.54 12.87 -9.37
N MET A 102 -11.41 12.48 -8.43
CA MET A 102 -12.18 13.43 -7.62
C MET A 102 -11.28 14.33 -6.75
N LEU A 103 -10.16 13.81 -6.25
CA LEU A 103 -9.13 14.58 -5.55
C LEU A 103 -8.47 15.61 -6.49
N ILE A 104 -8.05 15.17 -7.69
CA ILE A 104 -7.51 16.06 -8.74
C ILE A 104 -8.54 17.12 -9.16
N GLU A 105 -9.82 16.78 -9.11
CA GLU A 105 -10.94 17.69 -9.38
C GLU A 105 -11.20 18.70 -8.26
N GLY A 106 -10.52 18.59 -7.12
CA GLY A 106 -10.73 19.45 -5.94
C GLY A 106 -12.03 19.16 -5.20
N ARG A 107 -12.65 18.00 -5.44
CA ARG A 107 -13.92 17.60 -4.81
C ARG A 107 -13.72 16.87 -3.49
N LEU A 108 -12.51 16.36 -3.25
CA LEU A 108 -12.13 15.65 -2.03
C LEU A 108 -10.93 16.34 -1.41
N ALA A 109 -10.84 16.30 -0.08
CA ALA A 109 -9.65 16.72 0.63
C ALA A 109 -8.54 15.67 0.56
N PHE A 110 -8.91 14.39 0.58
CA PHE A 110 -8.00 13.27 0.34
C PHE A 110 -8.75 12.11 -0.31
N ALA A 111 -8.01 11.22 -0.97
CA ALA A 111 -8.53 10.02 -1.58
C ALA A 111 -7.80 8.77 -1.05
N GLN A 112 -8.56 7.72 -0.82
CA GLN A 112 -8.06 6.39 -0.51
C GLN A 112 -7.74 5.66 -1.82
N ALA A 113 -6.58 5.03 -1.89
CA ALA A 113 -6.17 4.23 -3.03
C ALA A 113 -5.54 2.91 -2.56
N SER A 114 -5.90 1.81 -3.21
CA SER A 114 -5.28 0.49 -3.02
C SER A 114 -4.08 0.25 -3.94
N ARG A 115 -3.66 1.28 -4.67
CA ARG A 115 -2.49 1.25 -5.56
C ARG A 115 -1.83 2.64 -5.60
N PRO A 116 -0.57 2.72 -6.05
CA PRO A 116 0.05 4.01 -6.35
C PRO A 116 -0.67 4.78 -7.46
N LEU A 117 -0.41 6.08 -7.53
CA LEU A 117 -0.77 6.92 -8.67
C LEU A 117 -0.12 6.42 -9.96
N THR A 118 -0.86 6.46 -11.07
CA THR A 118 -0.29 6.24 -12.41
C THR A 118 0.40 7.49 -12.94
N GLU A 119 1.22 7.35 -13.98
CA GLU A 119 1.87 8.50 -14.63
C GLU A 119 0.84 9.49 -15.19
N GLU A 120 -0.28 9.01 -15.74
CA GLU A 120 -1.37 9.85 -16.25
C GLU A 120 -2.05 10.65 -15.14
N GLU A 121 -2.27 10.04 -13.97
CA GLU A 121 -2.85 10.71 -12.81
C GLU A 121 -1.89 11.77 -12.25
N ILE A 122 -0.59 11.47 -12.19
CA ILE A 122 0.45 12.43 -11.79
C ILE A 122 0.48 13.62 -12.75
N ASN A 123 0.50 13.36 -14.06
CA ASN A 123 0.50 14.39 -15.09
C ASN A 123 -0.76 15.26 -15.02
N SER A 124 -1.93 14.65 -14.80
CA SER A 124 -3.20 15.36 -14.64
C SER A 124 -3.22 16.26 -13.41
N ALA A 125 -2.66 15.80 -12.28
CA ALA A 125 -2.50 16.62 -11.08
C ALA A 125 -1.57 17.82 -11.32
N MET A 126 -0.41 17.59 -11.95
CA MET A 126 0.54 18.65 -12.27
C MET A 126 -0.04 19.70 -13.21
N GLN A 127 -0.82 19.31 -14.22
CA GLN A 127 -1.51 20.23 -15.12
C GLN A 127 -2.50 21.15 -14.38
N ARG A 128 -3.02 20.70 -13.23
CA ARG A 128 -3.86 21.50 -12.33
C ARG A 128 -3.09 22.24 -11.23
N GLY A 129 -1.76 22.20 -11.27
CA GLY A 129 -0.90 22.79 -10.24
C GLY A 129 -0.97 22.07 -8.89
N LEU A 130 -1.44 20.83 -8.86
CA LEU A 130 -1.57 20.02 -7.64
C LEU A 130 -0.34 19.11 -7.48
N GLN A 131 0.23 19.10 -6.27
CA GLN A 131 1.19 18.09 -5.85
C GLN A 131 0.52 17.12 -4.88
N ILE A 132 0.29 15.89 -5.33
CA ILE A 132 -0.34 14.86 -4.51
C ILE A 132 0.72 14.10 -3.73
N ARG A 133 0.57 14.07 -2.40
CA ARG A 133 1.38 13.24 -1.50
C ARG A 133 0.68 11.89 -1.28
N GLN A 134 1.41 10.80 -1.43
CA GLN A 134 0.93 9.45 -1.13
C GLN A 134 1.41 9.05 0.27
N ILE A 135 0.48 8.71 1.18
CA ILE A 135 0.79 8.32 2.56
C ILE A 135 0.29 6.88 2.75
N PRO A 136 1.17 5.90 3.01
CA PRO A 136 0.75 4.55 3.34
C PRO A 136 0.11 4.53 4.73
N VAL A 137 -1.11 3.99 4.83
CA VAL A 137 -1.89 3.93 6.09
C VAL A 137 -2.24 2.51 6.52
N ALA A 138 -2.18 1.54 5.60
CA ALA A 138 -2.47 0.14 5.87
C ALA A 138 -1.81 -0.76 4.82
N TYR A 139 -1.60 -2.02 5.18
CA TYR A 139 -1.29 -3.11 4.24
C TYR A 139 -2.53 -3.97 4.05
N ASP A 140 -2.85 -4.27 2.79
CA ASP A 140 -3.93 -5.17 2.40
C ASP A 140 -3.33 -6.37 1.65
N ALA A 141 -4.03 -7.51 1.66
CA ALA A 141 -3.62 -8.73 1.00
C ALA A 141 -4.79 -9.36 0.24
N ILE A 142 -4.55 -9.70 -1.02
CA ILE A 142 -5.47 -10.52 -1.81
C ILE A 142 -5.12 -11.99 -1.56
N VAL A 143 -6.10 -12.75 -1.08
CA VAL A 143 -5.95 -14.19 -0.82
C VAL A 143 -6.72 -15.01 -1.83
N VAL A 144 -6.14 -16.14 -2.25
CA VAL A 144 -6.82 -17.12 -3.10
C VAL A 144 -7.40 -18.20 -2.22
N VAL A 145 -8.72 -18.38 -2.30
CA VAL A 145 -9.44 -19.42 -1.56
C VAL A 145 -9.93 -20.46 -2.56
N VAL A 146 -9.65 -21.74 -2.27
CA VAL A 146 -10.14 -22.88 -3.06
C VAL A 146 -11.27 -23.58 -2.31
N HIS A 147 -12.19 -24.18 -3.06
CA HIS A 147 -13.28 -24.94 -2.43
C HIS A 147 -12.73 -26.17 -1.68
N PRO A 148 -13.17 -26.45 -0.43
CA PRO A 148 -12.60 -27.53 0.39
C PRO A 148 -12.69 -28.94 -0.20
N SER A 149 -13.63 -29.18 -1.13
CA SER A 149 -13.75 -30.48 -1.80
C SER A 149 -12.63 -30.75 -2.82
N LEU A 150 -11.85 -29.73 -3.20
CA LEU A 150 -10.71 -29.89 -4.09
C LEU A 150 -9.53 -30.45 -3.29
N GLN A 151 -9.06 -31.65 -3.65
CA GLN A 151 -7.91 -32.30 -3.02
C GLN A 151 -6.59 -31.70 -3.51
N LEU A 152 -6.38 -30.41 -3.23
CA LEU A 152 -5.18 -29.66 -3.60
C LEU A 152 -4.40 -29.28 -2.34
N SER A 153 -3.09 -29.51 -2.35
CA SER A 153 -2.20 -29.04 -1.28
C SER A 153 -1.84 -27.56 -1.40
N GLY A 154 -2.08 -26.95 -2.58
CA GLY A 154 -1.85 -25.55 -2.86
C GLY A 154 -1.87 -25.24 -4.36
N LEU A 155 -1.80 -23.96 -4.72
CA LEU A 155 -1.64 -23.49 -6.09
C LEU A 155 -0.31 -22.73 -6.22
N THR A 156 0.40 -23.01 -7.29
CA THR A 156 1.61 -22.26 -7.68
C THR A 156 1.24 -20.98 -8.42
N ILE A 157 2.14 -19.99 -8.45
CA ILE A 157 1.92 -18.74 -9.20
C ILE A 157 1.61 -18.99 -10.69
N PRO A 158 2.33 -19.86 -11.43
CA PRO A 158 1.98 -20.15 -12.82
C PRO A 158 0.58 -20.74 -13.00
N GLN A 159 0.13 -21.58 -12.07
CA GLN A 159 -1.23 -22.13 -12.10
C GLN A 159 -2.27 -21.05 -11.88
N LEU A 160 -2.02 -20.10 -10.96
CA LEU A 160 -2.90 -18.95 -10.76
C LEU A 160 -2.98 -18.09 -12.01
N VAL A 161 -1.84 -17.81 -12.67
CA VAL A 161 -1.83 -17.09 -13.95
C VAL A 161 -2.71 -17.83 -14.97
N GLY A 162 -2.50 -19.14 -15.18
CA GLY A 162 -3.31 -19.92 -16.12
C GLY A 162 -4.80 -20.05 -15.79
N ILE A 163 -5.23 -19.67 -14.58
CA ILE A 163 -6.66 -19.63 -14.20
C ILE A 163 -7.28 -18.27 -14.55
N TYR A 164 -6.54 -17.18 -14.35
CA TYR A 164 -7.07 -15.81 -14.45
C TYR A 164 -6.68 -15.08 -15.75
N THR A 165 -5.86 -15.69 -16.61
CA THR A 165 -5.47 -15.17 -17.94
C THR A 165 -5.65 -16.22 -19.01
#